data_AF-A0A4Z0ER53-F1
#
_entry.id   AF-A0A4Z0ER53-F1
#
_cell.length_a   1.000
_cell.length_b   1.000
_cell.length_c   1.000
_cell.angle_alpha   90.00
_cell.angle_beta   90.00
_cell.angle_gamma   90.00
#
_symmetry.space_group_name_H-M   'P 1'
#
loop_
_entity.id
_entity.type
_entity.pdbx_description
1 polymer ?
#
loop_
_entity_poly.entity_id
_entity_poly.type
_entity_poly.pdbx_seq_one_letter_code
_entity_poly.pdbx_strand_id
1 'polypeptide(L)'
;MAVDIAQIQQVLENAQQADAFKADVKRALRKVSSLVSNLQQAVEEAETLLSADYVPAIRERKARAPREISEADADAPYGRKKDGTPKGKPGRTKQ
;
A
#
# COMPACT_ATOMS: atom_id res chain seq x y z
N MET A 1 -10.70 -45.37 -37.84
CA MET A 1 -9.93 -44.11 -37.72
C MET A 1 -9.08 -44.24 -36.46
N ALA A 2 -7.77 -44.46 -36.61
CA ALA A 2 -6.87 -44.50 -35.47
C ALA A 2 -6.80 -43.07 -34.92
N VAL A 3 -7.28 -42.89 -33.70
CA VAL A 3 -7.18 -41.62 -32.99
C VAL A 3 -5.70 -41.45 -32.65
N ASP A 4 -5.04 -40.51 -33.32
CA ASP A 4 -3.63 -40.21 -33.10
C ASP A 4 -3.46 -39.54 -31.73
N ILE A 5 -2.90 -40.30 -30.78
CA ILE A 5 -2.69 -39.87 -29.39
C ILE A 5 -1.84 -38.60 -29.35
N ALA A 6 -0.91 -38.41 -30.30
CA ALA A 6 -0.10 -37.19 -30.39
C ALA A 6 -0.96 -35.95 -30.71
N GLN A 7 -1.95 -36.08 -31.59
CA GLN A 7 -2.87 -34.99 -31.91
C GLN A 7 -3.75 -34.62 -30.71
N ILE A 8 -4.19 -35.60 -29.92
CA ILE A 8 -4.93 -35.33 -28.67
C ILE A 8 -4.06 -34.59 -27.65
N GLN A 9 -2.81 -35.02 -27.46
CA GLN A 9 -1.88 -34.35 -26.54
C GLN A 9 -1.66 -32.90 -26.95
N GLN A 10 -1.47 -32.64 -28.24
CA GLN A 10 -1.28 -31.28 -28.74
C GLN A 10 -2.53 -30.40 -28.60
N VAL A 11 -3.73 -30.95 -28.79
CA VAL A 11 -5.00 -30.23 -28.53
C VAL A 11 -5.15 -29.89 -27.05
N LEU A 12 -4.77 -30.80 -26.14
CA LEU A 12 -4.81 -30.57 -24.70
C LEU A 12 -3.82 -29.49 -24.25
N GLU A 13 -2.59 -29.50 -24.76
CA GLU A 13 -1.59 -28.46 -24.49
C GLU A 13 -2.07 -27.08 -24.97
N ASN A 14 -2.61 -27.01 -26.19
CA ASN A 14 -3.17 -25.77 -26.73
C ASN A 14 -4.36 -25.25 -25.91
N ALA A 15 -5.23 -26.15 -25.43
CA ALA A 15 -6.34 -25.79 -24.57
C ALA A 15 -5.88 -25.21 -23.22
N GLN A 16 -4.87 -25.83 -22.59
CA GLN A 16 -4.30 -25.33 -21.33
C GLN A 16 -3.65 -23.95 -21.50
N GLN A 17 -2.92 -23.73 -22.60
CA GLN A 17 -2.34 -22.41 -22.91
C GLN A 17 -3.42 -21.35 -23.13
N ALA A 18 -4.51 -21.70 -23.82
CA ALA A 18 -5.64 -20.80 -24.04
C ALA A 18 -6.32 -20.40 -22.72
N ASP A 19 -6.49 -21.34 -21.79
CA ASP A 19 -7.06 -21.05 -20.47
C ASP A 19 -6.15 -20.17 -19.61
N ALA A 20 -4.83 -20.40 -19.64
CA ALA A 20 -3.86 -19.55 -18.97
C ALA A 20 -3.89 -18.12 -19.54
N PHE A 21 -3.87 -17.98 -20.87
CA PHE A 21 -3.96 -16.68 -21.54
C PHE A 21 -5.26 -15.94 -21.19
N LYS A 22 -6.40 -16.65 -21.17
CA LYS A 22 -7.69 -16.09 -20.77
C LYS A 22 -7.67 -15.57 -19.33
N ALA A 23 -7.03 -16.30 -18.41
CA ALA A 23 -6.88 -15.87 -17.03
C ALA A 23 -6.03 -14.60 -16.91
N ASP A 24 -4.93 -14.52 -17.64
CA ASP A 24 -4.04 -13.35 -17.66
C ASP A 24 -4.71 -12.13 -18.28
N VAL A 25 -5.43 -12.29 -19.40
CA VAL A 25 -6.23 -11.21 -20.00
C VAL A 25 -7.28 -10.71 -19.02
N LYS A 26 -8.01 -11.60 -18.35
CA LYS A 26 -9.00 -11.22 -17.32
C LYS A 26 -8.35 -10.46 -16.17
N ARG A 27 -7.14 -10.84 -15.75
CA ARG A 27 -6.38 -10.16 -14.71
C ARG A 27 -5.90 -8.78 -15.17
N ALA A 28 -5.41 -8.66 -16.39
CA ALA A 28 -5.00 -7.40 -16.99
C ALA A 28 -6.19 -6.43 -17.10
N LEU A 29 -7.34 -6.90 -17.60
CA LEU A 29 -8.56 -6.09 -17.69
C LEU A 29 -9.03 -5.58 -16.32
N ARG A 30 -8.97 -6.42 -15.28
CA ARG A 30 -9.28 -5.99 -13.90
C ARG A 30 -8.34 -4.89 -13.41
N LYS A 31 -7.04 -4.98 -13.71
CA LYS A 31 -6.07 -3.94 -13.36
C LYS A 31 -6.37 -2.64 -14.10
N VAL A 32 -6.62 -2.71 -15.42
CA VAL A 32 -6.98 -1.54 -16.22
C VAL A 32 -8.25 -0.88 -15.70
N SER A 33 -9.29 -1.66 -15.39
CA SER A 33 -10.52 -1.15 -14.81
C SER A 33 -10.26 -0.41 -13.50
N SER A 34 -9.44 -0.97 -12.60
CA SER A 34 -9.09 -0.30 -11.34
C SER A 34 -8.30 0.99 -11.57
N LEU A 35 -7.39 1.02 -12.54
CA LEU A 35 -6.64 2.24 -12.88
C LEU A 35 -7.55 3.33 -13.43
N VAL A 36 -8.52 2.97 -14.28
CA VAL A 36 -9.51 3.92 -14.80
C VAL A 36 -10.36 4.50 -13.67
N SER A 37 -10.86 3.67 -12.75
CA SER A 37 -11.63 4.16 -11.60
C SER A 37 -10.80 5.09 -10.69
N ASN A 38 -9.53 4.77 -10.45
CA ASN A 38 -8.65 5.64 -9.67
C ASN A 38 -8.40 6.98 -10.37
N LEU A 39 -8.28 6.97 -11.70
CA LEU A 39 -8.06 8.17 -12.49
C LEU A 39 -9.31 9.07 -12.51
N GLN A 40 -10.51 8.47 -12.58
CA GLN A 40 -11.77 9.20 -12.42
C GLN A 40 -11.84 9.89 -11.05
N GLN A 41 -11.53 9.18 -9.97
CA GLN A 41 -11.48 9.77 -8.63
C GLN A 41 -10.46 10.91 -8.52
N ALA A 42 -9.26 10.74 -9.08
CA ALA A 42 -8.24 11.78 -9.06
C ALA A 42 -8.67 13.03 -9.85
N VAL A 43 -9.42 12.86 -10.93
CA VAL A 43 -9.99 13.98 -11.70
C VAL A 43 -11.07 14.68 -10.88
N GLU A 44 -12.00 13.94 -10.25
CA GLU A 44 -13.03 14.52 -9.38
C GLU A 44 -12.43 15.29 -8.20
N GLU A 45 -11.37 14.75 -7.58
CA GLU A 45 -10.61 15.43 -6.52
C GLU A 45 -9.96 16.72 -7.05
N ALA A 46 -9.34 16.67 -8.23
CA ALA A 46 -8.72 17.84 -8.84
C ALA A 46 -9.75 18.92 -9.21
N GLU A 47 -10.90 18.54 -9.75
CA GLU A 47 -12.01 19.45 -10.02
C GLU A 47 -12.53 20.09 -8.73
N THR A 48 -12.63 19.32 -7.66
CA THR A 48 -13.02 19.83 -6.34
C THR A 48 -12.01 20.85 -5.82
N LEU A 49 -10.70 20.57 -5.92
CA LEU A 49 -9.63 21.49 -5.51
C LEU A 49 -9.61 22.79 -6.33
N LEU A 50 -9.98 22.71 -7.61
CA LEU A 50 -10.02 23.85 -8.53
C LEU A 50 -11.36 24.61 -8.48
N SER A 51 -12.36 24.07 -7.78
CA SER A 51 -13.68 24.72 -7.66
C SER A 51 -13.57 26.06 -6.93
N ALA A 52 -14.37 27.04 -7.37
CA ALA A 52 -14.35 28.38 -6.79
C ALA A 52 -14.77 28.42 -5.31
N ASP A 53 -15.54 27.42 -4.87
CA ASP A 53 -16.04 27.29 -3.50
C ASP A 53 -15.14 26.41 -2.61
N TYR A 54 -13.96 26.02 -3.09
CA TYR A 54 -13.06 25.15 -2.33
C TYR A 54 -12.54 25.84 -1.06
N VAL A 55 -12.93 25.32 0.10
CA VAL A 55 -12.36 25.69 1.39
C VAL A 55 -11.38 24.61 1.84
N PRO A 56 -10.07 24.91 1.98
CA PRO A 56 -9.10 23.92 2.41
C PRO A 56 -9.46 23.41 3.80
N ALA A 57 -9.52 22.09 3.95
CA ALA A 57 -9.79 21.46 5.24
C ALA A 57 -8.67 21.83 6.22
N ILE A 58 -8.99 22.72 7.16
CA ILE A 58 -8.07 23.11 8.24
C ILE A 58 -7.90 21.88 9.12
N ARG A 59 -6.73 21.22 9.03
CA ARG A 59 -6.36 20.19 9.99
C ARG A 59 -6.10 20.86 11.34
N GLU A 60 -7.13 20.96 12.15
CA GLU A 60 -7.01 21.36 13.54
C GLU A 60 -6.04 20.39 14.24
N ARG A 61 -4.86 20.90 14.58
CA ARG A 61 -3.93 20.17 15.43
C ARG A 61 -4.59 20.13 16.81
N LYS A 62 -5.04 18.96 17.23
CA LYS A 62 -5.44 18.73 18.62
C LYS A 62 -4.33 19.26 19.52
N ALA A 63 -4.65 20.23 20.37
CA ALA A 63 -3.74 20.72 21.37
C ALA A 63 -3.21 19.51 22.15
N ARG A 64 -1.89 19.34 22.24
CA ARG A 64 -1.32 18.31 23.09
C ARG A 64 -1.74 18.66 24.52
N ALA A 65 -2.44 17.73 25.17
CA ALA A 65 -2.74 17.86 26.58
C ALA A 65 -1.42 18.10 27.35
N PRO A 66 -1.39 19.03 28.32
CA PRO A 66 -0.25 19.16 29.22
C PRO A 66 0.05 17.78 29.82
N ARG A 67 1.34 17.41 29.88
CA ARG A 67 1.73 16.23 30.65
C ARG A 67 1.32 16.49 32.10
N GLU A 68 0.39 15.70 32.61
CA GLU A 68 0.14 15.63 34.04
C GLU A 68 1.48 15.29 34.71
N ILE A 69 1.90 16.15 35.63
CA ILE A 69 3.03 15.88 36.52
C ILE A 69 2.48 14.83 37.49
N SER A 70 2.56 13.55 37.10
CA SER A 70 2.48 12.48 38.08
C SER A 70 3.66 12.68 39.01
N GLU A 71 3.40 12.90 40.29
CA GLU A 71 4.43 12.96 41.33
C GLU A 71 5.40 11.81 41.13
N ALA A 72 6.69 12.15 41.01
CA ALA A 72 7.73 11.17 40.77
C ALA A 72 7.71 10.18 41.95
N ASP A 73 7.46 8.92 41.66
CA ASP A 73 7.58 7.83 42.62
C ASP A 73 8.99 7.86 43.23
N ALA A 74 9.05 8.16 44.53
CA ALA A 74 10.30 8.37 45.25
C ALA A 74 11.14 7.07 45.38
N ASP A 75 10.54 5.91 45.09
CA ASP A 75 11.20 4.60 45.13
C ASP A 75 11.61 4.06 43.76
N ALA A 76 11.48 4.83 42.67
CA ALA A 76 11.99 4.43 41.37
C ALA A 76 13.54 4.55 41.34
N PRO A 77 14.31 3.46 41.18
CA PRO A 77 15.76 3.48 41.41
C PRO A 77 16.56 4.22 40.34
N TYR A 78 15.92 4.68 39.25
CA TYR A 78 16.57 5.52 38.25
C TYR A 78 15.56 6.49 37.61
N GLY A 79 15.57 7.74 38.09
CA GLY A 79 15.17 8.89 37.30
C GLY A 79 16.07 9.00 36.07
N ARG A 80 15.74 8.26 35.00
CA ARG A 80 16.56 8.21 33.79
C ARG A 80 16.41 9.52 33.01
N LYS A 81 17.40 10.40 33.16
CA LYS A 81 17.84 11.22 32.04
C LYS A 81 18.14 10.25 30.90
N LYS A 82 17.46 10.41 29.78
CA LYS A 82 17.72 9.61 28.59
C LYS A 82 19.06 10.10 28.05
N ASP A 83 20.15 9.53 28.57
CA ASP A 83 21.50 9.82 28.12
C ASP A 83 21.55 9.65 26.61
N GLY A 84 22.07 10.68 25.94
CA GLY A 84 22.04 10.89 24.50
C GLY A 84 22.93 9.95 23.71
N THR A 85 22.77 8.63 23.91
CA THR A 85 23.42 7.62 23.08
C THR A 85 22.51 7.33 21.89
N PRO A 86 22.90 7.67 20.64
CA PRO A 86 22.09 7.35 19.47
C PRO A 86 21.89 5.83 19.41
N LYS A 87 20.64 5.36 19.30
CA LYS A 87 20.39 3.95 19.01
C LYS A 87 21.02 3.64 17.66
N GLY A 88 22.14 2.92 17.66
CA GLY A 88 22.82 2.48 16.44
C GLY A 88 21.84 1.71 15.57
N LYS A 89 21.56 2.23 14.36
CA LYS A 89 20.86 1.47 13.33
C LYS A 89 21.77 0.34 12.88
N PRO A 90 21.33 -0.92 12.87
CA PRO A 90 22.13 -1.99 12.29
C PRO A 90 22.10 -1.84 10.77
N GLY A 91 23.28 -1.84 10.15
CA GLY A 91 23.43 -2.07 8.71
C GLY A 91 23.48 -0.82 7.83
N ARG A 92 24.67 -0.21 7.74
CA ARG A 92 25.20 0.24 6.45
C ARG A 92 26.72 0.18 6.51
N THR A 93 27.27 -0.99 6.19
CA THR A 93 28.68 -1.09 5.81
C THR A 93 28.86 -0.22 4.56
N LYS A 94 29.75 0.76 4.65
CA LYS A 94 30.24 1.49 3.48
C LYS A 94 31.37 0.66 2.88
N GLN A 95 31.25 0.29 1.61
CA GLN A 95 32.42 0.20 0.74
C GLN A 95 32.90 1.62 0.46
#